data_AF-A0A6L4AGJ9-F1
#
_entry.id   AF-A0A6L4AGJ9-F1
#
_cell.length_a   1.000
_cell.length_b   1.000
_cell.length_c   1.000
_cell.angle_alpha   90.00
_cell.angle_beta   90.00
_cell.angle_gamma   90.00
#
_symmetry.space_group_name_H-M   'P 1'
#
loop_
_entity.id
_entity.type
_entity.pdbx_description
1 polymer ?
#
loop_
_entity_poly.entity_id
_entity_poly.type
_entity_poly.pdbx_seq_one_letter_code
_entity_poly.pdbx_strand_id
1 'polypeptide(L)'
;MQLTPVQVDQQLLNTLEEKLSDLASLWRGHKDQPQAEEIVRQYHVVLRCMIDLGFRAALDPDSELPKRLMPQEYHDLLQAHP
;
A
#
# COMPACT_ATOMS: atom_id res chain seq x y z
N MET A 1 5.72 13.19 30.11
CA MET A 1 4.74 12.98 29.04
C MET A 1 4.90 11.54 28.58
N GLN A 2 3.94 10.67 28.90
CA GLN A 2 3.98 9.27 28.48
C GLN A 2 3.49 9.23 27.03
N LEU A 3 4.36 8.80 26.12
CA LEU A 3 3.97 8.50 24.74
C LEU A 3 3.11 7.24 24.81
N THR A 4 1.79 7.39 24.73
CA THR A 4 0.91 6.23 24.51
C THR A 4 1.35 5.56 23.22
N PRO A 5 1.64 4.25 23.21
CA PRO A 5 1.82 3.54 21.96
C PRO A 5 0.54 3.79 21.15
N VAL A 6 0.69 4.34 19.94
CA VAL A 6 -0.41 4.42 18.99
C VAL A 6 -0.90 2.98 18.87
N GLN A 7 -2.05 2.68 19.49
CA GLN A 7 -2.72 1.42 19.25
C GLN A 7 -3.06 1.48 17.77
N VAL A 8 -2.29 0.73 16.97
CA VAL A 8 -2.59 0.58 15.55
C VAL A 8 -4.03 0.11 15.50
N ASP A 9 -4.88 0.96 14.92
CA ASP A 9 -6.29 0.63 14.78
C ASP A 9 -6.34 -0.50 13.74
N GLN A 10 -6.35 -1.74 14.22
CA GLN A 10 -6.28 -2.93 13.38
C GLN A 10 -7.46 -2.95 12.40
N GLN A 11 -8.60 -2.38 12.78
CA GLN A 11 -9.74 -2.24 11.89
C GLN A 11 -9.44 -1.26 10.75
N LEU A 12 -8.78 -0.14 11.04
CA LEU A 12 -8.32 0.80 10.01
C LEU A 12 -7.29 0.13 9.08
N LEU A 13 -6.32 -0.60 9.63
CA LEU A 13 -5.31 -1.29 8.82
C LEU A 13 -5.97 -2.33 7.90
N ASN A 14 -6.87 -3.16 8.42
CA ASN A 14 -7.62 -4.12 7.61
C ASN A 14 -8.43 -3.42 6.51
N THR A 15 -9.10 -2.30 6.81
CA THR A 15 -9.84 -1.52 5.82
C THR A 15 -8.93 -0.97 4.71
N LEU A 16 -7.71 -0.55 5.07
CA LEU A 16 -6.73 -0.08 4.09
C LEU A 16 -6.16 -1.23 3.24
N GLU A 17 -5.93 -2.40 3.83
CA GLU A 17 -5.54 -3.62 3.10
C GLU A 17 -6.60 -4.02 2.07
N GLU A 18 -7.87 -4.02 2.44
CA GLU A 18 -8.98 -4.29 1.51
C GLU A 18 -9.00 -3.27 0.37
N LYS A 19 -8.85 -1.97 0.68
CA LYS A 19 -8.77 -0.92 -0.34
C LYS A 19 -7.56 -1.07 -1.26
N LEU A 20 -6.41 -1.49 -0.72
CA LEU A 20 -5.20 -1.72 -1.49
C LEU A 20 -5.45 -2.83 -2.53
N SER A 21 -6.04 -3.94 -2.09
CA SER A 21 -6.42 -5.08 -2.93
C SER A 21 -7.44 -4.71 -4.01
N ASP A 22 -8.44 -3.89 -3.66
CA ASP A 22 -9.42 -3.36 -4.61
C ASP A 22 -8.75 -2.48 -5.67
N LEU A 23 -7.83 -1.60 -5.28
CA LEU A 23 -7.09 -0.73 -6.20
C LEU A 23 -6.17 -1.52 -7.12
N ALA A 24 -5.48 -2.55 -6.62
CA ALA A 24 -4.66 -3.45 -7.44
C ALA A 24 -5.51 -4.22 -8.45
N SER A 25 -6.68 -4.71 -8.03
CA SER A 25 -7.65 -5.39 -8.89
C SER A 25 -8.22 -4.44 -9.96
N LEU A 26 -8.56 -3.22 -9.56
CA LEU A 26 -9.06 -2.19 -10.46
C LEU A 26 -8.01 -1.78 -11.49
N TRP A 27 -6.75 -1.60 -11.05
CA TRP A 27 -5.63 -1.30 -11.94
C TRP A 27 -5.43 -2.42 -12.97
N ARG A 28 -5.45 -3.69 -12.56
CA ARG A 28 -5.31 -4.82 -13.49
C ARG A 28 -6.38 -4.82 -14.59
N GLY A 29 -7.62 -4.44 -14.25
CA GLY A 29 -8.72 -4.30 -15.21
C GLY A 29 -8.63 -3.06 -16.12
N HIS A 30 -7.90 -2.03 -15.71
CA HIS A 30 -7.85 -0.73 -16.40
C HIS A 30 -6.43 -0.31 -16.82
N LYS A 31 -5.44 -1.19 -16.76
CA LYS A 31 -4.00 -0.87 -16.93
C LYS A 31 -3.65 -0.18 -18.26
N ASP A 32 -4.46 -0.41 -19.30
CA ASP A 32 -4.28 0.16 -20.64
C ASP A 32 -5.14 1.43 -20.88
N GLN A 33 -5.82 1.91 -19.83
CA GLN A 33 -6.69 3.09 -19.87
C GLN A 33 -6.01 4.30 -19.21
N PRO A 34 -6.36 5.54 -19.59
CA PRO A 34 -5.77 6.75 -19.00
C PRO A 34 -5.99 6.87 -17.49
N GLN A 35 -7.04 6.24 -16.95
CA GLN A 35 -7.31 6.18 -15.52
C GLN A 35 -6.36 5.28 -14.71
N ALA A 36 -5.53 4.46 -15.36
CA ALA A 36 -4.55 3.61 -14.69
C ALA A 36 -3.59 4.40 -13.80
N GLU A 37 -3.14 5.57 -14.26
CA GLU A 37 -2.22 6.43 -13.50
C GLU A 37 -2.87 6.96 -12.22
N GLU A 38 -4.16 7.30 -12.28
CA GLU A 38 -4.91 7.78 -11.11
C GLU A 38 -5.10 6.67 -10.07
N ILE A 39 -5.37 5.44 -10.52
CA ILE A 39 -5.47 4.28 -9.63
C ILE A 39 -4.12 4.01 -8.94
N VAL A 40 -3.00 4.12 -9.67
CA VAL A 40 -1.65 3.98 -9.09
C VAL A 40 -1.39 5.05 -8.02
N ARG A 41 -1.78 6.31 -8.25
CA ARG A 41 -1.64 7.37 -7.25
C ARG A 41 -2.45 7.09 -5.99
N GLN A 42 -3.70 6.65 -6.14
CA GLN A 42 -4.54 6.28 -5.00
C GLN A 42 -3.95 5.11 -4.22
N TYR A 43 -3.43 4.10 -4.92
CA TYR A 43 -2.73 2.98 -4.33
C TYR A 43 -1.52 3.44 -3.50
N HIS A 44 -0.71 4.36 -4.04
CA HIS A 44 0.44 4.91 -3.31
C HIS A 44 0.03 5.61 -2.02
N VAL A 45 -1.06 6.38 -2.04
CA VAL A 45 -1.58 7.07 -0.85
C VAL A 45 -2.00 6.06 0.22
N VAL A 46 -2.76 5.03 -0.17
CA VAL A 46 -3.21 3.98 0.77
C VAL A 46 -2.02 3.22 1.36
N LEU A 47 -1.07 2.81 0.52
CA LEU A 47 0.13 2.09 0.96
C LEU A 47 0.97 2.94 1.93
N ARG A 48 1.15 4.22 1.63
CA ARG A 48 1.88 5.13 2.53
C ARG A 48 1.20 5.27 3.89
N CYS A 49 -0.13 5.42 3.90
CA CYS A 49 -0.88 5.41 5.16
C CYS A 49 -0.68 4.10 5.94
N MET A 50 -0.70 2.95 5.27
CA MET A 50 -0.43 1.67 5.92
C MET A 50 0.99 1.62 6.52
N ILE A 51 2.00 2.06 5.77
CA ILE A 51 3.40 2.11 6.22
C ILE A 51 3.54 3.02 7.46
N ASP A 52 2.93 4.20 7.44
CA ASP A 52 2.91 5.16 8.55
C ASP A 52 2.20 4.58 9.80
N LEU A 53 1.17 3.76 9.59
CA LEU A 53 0.47 3.03 10.66
C LEU A 53 1.24 1.80 11.19
N GLY A 54 2.40 1.48 10.61
CA GLY A 54 3.26 0.39 11.06
C GLY A 54 3.13 -0.90 10.26
N PHE A 55 2.52 -0.88 9.08
CA PHE A 55 2.56 -2.01 8.15
C PHE A 55 4.01 -2.31 7.74
N ARG A 56 4.43 -3.57 7.87
CA ARG A 56 5.81 -4.01 7.55
C ARG A 56 5.85 -5.32 6.73
N ALA A 57 4.70 -5.81 6.28
CA ALA A 57 4.63 -7.07 5.53
C ALA A 57 5.02 -6.86 4.07
N ALA A 58 5.57 -7.91 3.45
CA ALA A 58 5.79 -7.94 2.02
C ALA A 58 4.46 -8.17 1.29
N LEU A 59 4.23 -7.36 0.27
CA LEU A 59 3.13 -7.45 -0.68
C LEU A 59 3.43 -8.48 -1.77
N ASP A 60 2.41 -9.24 -2.16
CA ASP A 60 2.51 -10.28 -3.20
C ASP A 60 2.53 -9.65 -4.60
N PRO A 61 3.60 -9.83 -5.40
CA PRO A 61 3.76 -9.13 -6.68
C PRO A 61 2.76 -9.57 -7.77
N ASP A 62 2.14 -10.74 -7.64
CA ASP A 62 1.13 -11.26 -8.57
C ASP A 62 -0.28 -10.70 -8.28
N SER A 63 -0.53 -10.35 -7.02
CA SER A 63 -1.79 -9.77 -6.56
C SER A 63 -1.81 -8.24 -6.59
N GLU A 64 -0.63 -7.62 -6.60
CA GLU A 64 -0.43 -6.19 -6.37
C GLU A 64 0.11 -5.45 -7.61
N LEU A 65 0.44 -4.15 -7.46
CA LEU A 65 1.08 -3.40 -8.54
C LEU A 65 2.45 -3.99 -8.92
N PRO A 66 2.81 -3.98 -10.22
CA PRO A 66 4.15 -4.36 -10.66
C PRO A 66 5.24 -3.55 -9.95
N LYS A 67 6.41 -4.17 -9.69
CA LYS A 67 7.55 -3.53 -8.99
C LYS A 67 7.91 -2.12 -9.50
N ARG A 68 7.81 -1.90 -10.82
CA ARG A 68 8.09 -0.61 -11.48
C ARG A 68 7.10 0.50 -11.11
N LEU A 69 5.90 0.13 -10.64
CA LEU A 69 4.83 1.02 -10.22
C LEU A 69 4.68 1.10 -8.71
N MET A 70 5.47 0.34 -7.94
CA MET A 70 5.47 0.44 -6.47
C MET A 70 6.19 1.72 -6.02
N PRO A 71 5.70 2.41 -4.98
CA PRO A 71 6.30 3.65 -4.48
C PRO A 71 7.69 3.37 -3.88
N GLN A 72 8.56 4.39 -3.92
CA GLN A 72 9.94 4.28 -3.43
C GLN A 72 9.97 3.90 -1.93
N GLU A 73 9.08 4.49 -1.13
CA GLU A 73 8.95 4.21 0.31
C GLU A 73 8.75 2.73 0.63
N TYR A 74 8.07 1.97 -0.25
CA TYR A 74 7.88 0.54 -0.07
C TYR A 74 9.18 -0.24 -0.33
N HIS A 75 9.97 0.15 -1.32
CA HIS A 75 11.28 -0.46 -1.57
C HIS A 75 12.25 -0.18 -0.43
N ASP A 76 12.28 1.06 0.07
CA ASP A 76 13.10 1.44 1.23
C ASP A 76 12.72 0.64 2.49
N LEU A 77 11.43 0.39 2.72
CA LEU A 77 10.95 -0.44 3.83
C LEU A 77 11.50 -1.88 3.76
N LEU A 78 11.46 -2.50 2.58
CA LEU A 78 11.98 -3.85 2.39
C LEU A 78 13.51 -3.92 2.53
N GLN A 79 14.23 -2.83 2.21
CA GLN A 79 15.68 -2.77 2.41
C GLN A 79 16.08 -2.50 3.87
N ALA A 80 15.23 -1.81 4.63
CA ALA A 80 15.46 -1.50 6.04
C ALA A 80 15.20 -2.68 6.99
N HIS A 81 14.46 -3.70 6.55
CA HIS A 81 14.13 -4.90 7.33
C HIS A 81 14.47 -6.18 6.54
N PRO A 82 15.74 -6.66 6.59
CA PRO A 82 16.18 -7.89 5.93
C PRO A 82 15.67 -9.17 6.60
#